data_AF-A0A2S9F528-F1
#
_entry.id   AF-A0A2S9F528-F1
#
_cell.length_a   1.000
_cell.length_b   1.000
_cell.length_c   1.000
_cell.angle_alpha   90.00
_cell.angle_beta   90.00
_cell.angle_gamma   90.00
#
_symmetry.space_group_name_H-M   'P 1'
#
loop_
_entity.id
_entity.type
_entity.pdbx_description
1 polymer ?
#
loop_
_entity_poly.entity_id
_entity_poly.type
_entity_poly.pdbx_seq_one_letter_code
_entity_poly.pdbx_strand_id
1 'polypeptide(L)'
;MRTVLGRWQTWVGFGVAALVLFVIAPAVLSDFRLSLLGKFLCFAIVAAGIGLAWGRGGMLVLGQGVFFGLGGYMMAMHLKIADAQVRGDDVPDFMQIQGIRELPGYWAPFASPAFTLLAIVLVPTAIAAALGLGVFKRKVKGAYFAILSQALAAALAILLVGQTTLGGSNGLNRFRTFFGFTLNDPVNRQMLYFIAAAVLLIVVAVVRQLMQSRYGELLVAVRDGEERVRFLGYDPANIKVVAYTVAALFASIAGALFAPIVGFIAPSQ
;
A
#
# COMPACT_ATOMS: atom_id res chain seq x y z
N MET A 1 -20.98 8.08 30.90
CA MET A 1 -20.31 9.39 30.69
C MET A 1 -18.98 9.31 29.94
N ARG A 2 -18.09 8.34 30.20
CA ARG A 2 -16.79 8.19 29.47
C ARG A 2 -16.89 7.88 27.96
N THR A 3 -18.03 7.37 27.47
CA THR A 3 -18.22 6.96 26.08
C THR A 3 -18.58 8.11 25.11
N VAL A 4 -19.26 9.16 25.59
CA VAL A 4 -19.69 10.29 24.74
C VAL A 4 -18.56 11.29 24.53
N LEU A 5 -17.81 11.60 25.59
CA LEU A 5 -16.62 12.47 25.54
C LEU A 5 -15.53 11.88 24.61
N GLY A 6 -15.29 10.57 24.67
CA GLY A 6 -14.35 9.89 23.77
C GLY A 6 -14.78 9.91 22.30
N ARG A 7 -16.09 9.88 22.00
CA ARG A 7 -16.59 9.99 20.63
C ARG A 7 -16.38 11.39 20.05
N TRP A 8 -16.67 12.44 20.83
CA TRP A 8 -16.48 13.82 20.41
C TRP A 8 -15.00 14.17 20.21
N GLN A 9 -14.11 13.77 21.12
CA GLN A 9 -12.66 13.96 20.98
C GLN A 9 -12.13 13.40 19.66
N THR A 10 -12.73 12.33 19.17
CA THR A 10 -12.23 11.66 17.98
C THR A 10 -12.70 12.28 16.68
N TRP A 11 -13.94 12.75 16.61
CA TRP A 11 -14.40 13.57 15.49
C TRP A 11 -13.63 14.89 15.43
N VAL A 12 -13.33 15.48 16.59
CA VAL A 12 -12.43 16.64 16.68
C VAL A 12 -11.04 16.30 16.14
N GLY A 13 -10.47 15.15 16.51
CA GLY A 13 -9.17 14.69 15.99
C GLY A 13 -9.15 14.55 14.46
N PHE A 14 -10.18 13.93 13.87
CA PHE A 14 -10.32 13.85 12.41
C PHE A 14 -10.50 15.23 11.77
N GLY A 15 -11.31 16.10 12.38
CA GLY A 15 -11.54 17.47 11.91
C GLY A 15 -10.25 18.30 11.90
N VAL A 16 -9.46 18.21 12.98
CA VAL A 16 -8.15 18.88 13.07
C VAL A 16 -7.18 18.31 12.04
N ALA A 17 -7.09 16.98 11.90
CA ALA A 17 -6.23 16.37 10.90
C ALA A 17 -6.65 16.77 9.46
N ALA A 18 -7.94 16.82 9.17
CA ALA A 18 -8.46 17.26 7.88
C ALA A 18 -8.15 18.74 7.63
N LEU A 19 -8.34 19.61 8.62
CA LEU A 19 -7.98 21.04 8.51
C LEU A 19 -6.49 21.21 8.25
N VAL A 20 -5.65 20.48 8.97
CA VAL A 20 -4.20 20.54 8.80
C VAL A 20 -3.78 20.07 7.41
N LEU A 21 -4.29 18.93 6.94
CA LEU A 21 -3.88 18.34 5.66
C LEU A 21 -4.48 19.06 4.44
N PHE A 22 -5.74 19.47 4.49
CA PHE A 22 -6.43 20.02 3.32
C PHE A 22 -6.40 21.55 3.23
N VAL A 23 -6.14 22.25 4.33
CA VAL A 23 -6.17 23.73 4.37
C VAL A 23 -4.81 24.29 4.76
N ILE A 24 -4.27 23.92 5.92
CA ILE A 24 -3.06 24.55 6.44
C ILE A 24 -1.81 24.14 5.64
N ALA A 25 -1.63 22.84 5.41
CA ALA A 25 -0.48 22.31 4.68
C ALA A 25 -0.33 22.91 3.26
N PRO A 26 -1.37 22.90 2.39
CA PRO A 26 -1.24 23.49 1.06
C PRO A 26 -1.13 25.03 1.09
N ALA A 27 -1.64 25.71 2.12
CA ALA A 27 -1.53 27.16 2.22
C ALA A 27 -0.15 27.65 2.70
N VAL A 28 0.56 26.83 3.49
CA VAL A 28 1.82 27.22 4.15
C VAL A 28 3.05 26.60 3.48
N LEU A 29 2.93 25.40 2.92
CA LEU A 29 4.07 24.66 2.36
C LEU A 29 4.29 25.01 0.89
N SER A 30 5.57 25.08 0.49
CA SER A 30 5.96 25.12 -0.92
C SER A 30 5.68 23.79 -1.62
N ASP A 31 5.51 23.79 -2.95
CA ASP A 31 5.21 22.59 -3.76
C ASP A 31 6.13 21.40 -3.44
N PHE A 32 7.44 21.64 -3.34
CA PHE A 32 8.41 20.60 -2.99
C PHE A 32 8.12 19.96 -1.62
N ARG A 33 7.83 20.78 -0.60
CA ARG A 33 7.52 20.30 0.76
C ARG A 33 6.17 19.60 0.79
N LEU A 34 5.23 20.03 -0.03
CA LEU A 34 3.92 19.38 -0.16
C LEU A 34 4.04 18.00 -0.80
N SER A 35 4.84 17.85 -1.86
CA SER A 35 5.16 16.54 -2.45
C SER A 35 5.91 15.63 -1.47
N LEU A 36 6.85 16.19 -0.70
CA LEU A 36 7.56 15.45 0.34
C LEU A 36 6.61 14.99 1.45
N LEU A 37 5.66 15.85 1.86
CA LEU A 37 4.62 15.46 2.79
C LEU A 37 3.76 14.34 2.19
N GLY A 38 3.35 14.42 0.92
CA GLY A 38 2.64 13.35 0.23
C GLY A 38 3.35 11.99 0.30
N LYS A 39 4.68 11.98 0.12
CA LYS A 39 5.52 10.79 0.33
C LYS A 39 5.39 10.25 1.76
N PHE A 40 5.46 11.12 2.77
CA PHE A 40 5.30 10.71 4.16
C PHE A 40 3.88 10.21 4.47
N LEU A 41 2.85 10.75 3.83
CA LEU A 41 1.48 10.24 3.96
C LEU A 41 1.37 8.80 3.43
N CYS A 42 2.04 8.46 2.33
CA CYS A 42 2.12 7.07 1.87
C CYS A 42 2.74 6.14 2.92
N PHE A 43 3.84 6.55 3.55
CA PHE A 43 4.43 5.76 4.64
C PHE A 43 3.53 5.71 5.89
N ALA A 44 2.78 6.77 6.18
CA ALA A 44 1.80 6.76 7.27
C ALA A 44 0.66 5.77 7.02
N ILE A 45 0.20 5.61 5.76
CA ILE A 45 -0.78 4.59 5.38
C ILE A 45 -0.23 3.17 5.67
N VAL A 46 1.02 2.90 5.27
CA VAL A 46 1.70 1.62 5.56
C VAL A 46 1.80 1.41 7.08
N ALA A 47 2.24 2.44 7.81
CA ALA A 47 2.41 2.40 9.26
C ALA A 47 1.07 2.12 9.99
N ALA A 48 -0.04 2.67 9.50
CA ALA A 48 -1.37 2.38 10.06
C ALA A 48 -1.76 0.91 9.89
N GLY A 49 -1.46 0.31 8.73
CA GLY A 49 -1.63 -1.12 8.48
C GLY A 49 -0.76 -2.01 9.38
N ILE A 50 0.53 -1.67 9.51
CA ILE A 50 1.45 -2.35 10.43
C ILE A 50 0.98 -2.20 11.88
N GLY A 51 0.51 -1.03 12.30
CA GLY A 51 -0.02 -0.78 13.64
C GLY A 51 -1.23 -1.67 13.97
N LEU A 52 -2.09 -1.93 12.99
CA LEU A 52 -3.20 -2.88 13.15
C LEU A 52 -2.69 -4.32 13.34
N ALA A 53 -1.86 -4.81 12.42
CA ALA A 53 -1.44 -6.22 12.39
C ALA A 53 -0.40 -6.55 13.49
N TRP A 54 0.61 -5.71 13.67
CA TRP A 54 1.63 -5.87 14.71
C TRP A 54 1.19 -5.26 16.03
N GLY A 55 0.86 -3.97 16.07
CA GLY A 55 0.55 -3.29 17.34
C GLY A 55 -0.63 -3.91 18.07
N ARG A 56 -1.76 -4.10 17.36
CA ARG A 56 -2.96 -4.70 17.94
C ARG A 56 -2.99 -6.24 17.87
N GLY A 57 -2.56 -6.82 16.74
CA GLY A 57 -2.60 -8.26 16.51
C GLY A 57 -1.37 -9.06 16.97
N GLY A 58 -0.28 -8.40 17.37
CA GLY A 58 0.96 -9.04 17.84
C GLY A 58 1.75 -9.80 16.78
N MET A 59 1.41 -9.64 15.50
CA MET A 59 2.10 -10.32 14.40
C MET A 59 3.23 -9.44 13.88
N LEU A 60 4.47 -9.93 13.92
CA LEU A 60 5.65 -9.23 13.40
C LEU A 60 5.63 -9.17 11.86
N VAL A 61 4.82 -8.29 11.27
CA VAL A 61 4.60 -8.16 9.82
C VAL A 61 5.70 -7.35 9.12
N LEU A 62 6.94 -7.82 9.18
CA LEU A 62 8.07 -7.09 8.60
C LEU A 62 8.06 -7.07 7.06
N GLY A 63 7.40 -8.03 6.41
CA GLY A 63 7.34 -8.15 4.94
C GLY A 63 6.36 -7.22 4.20
N GLN A 64 5.78 -6.20 4.82
CA GLN A 64 4.77 -5.34 4.16
C GLN A 64 5.29 -4.58 2.93
N GLY A 65 6.62 -4.40 2.83
CA GLY A 65 7.27 -3.85 1.64
C GLY A 65 6.97 -4.64 0.35
N VAL A 66 6.70 -5.95 0.45
CA VAL A 66 6.25 -6.78 -0.68
C VAL A 66 5.01 -6.18 -1.34
N PHE A 67 4.00 -5.88 -0.54
CA PHE A 67 2.72 -5.42 -1.05
C PHE A 67 2.79 -3.96 -1.48
N PHE A 68 3.60 -3.15 -0.80
CA PHE A 68 3.93 -1.80 -1.23
C PHE A 68 4.58 -1.80 -2.62
N GLY A 69 5.60 -2.64 -2.83
CA GLY A 69 6.24 -2.82 -4.12
C GLY A 69 5.24 -3.26 -5.18
N LEU A 70 4.44 -4.30 -4.92
CA LEU A 70 3.43 -4.78 -5.87
C LEU A 70 2.45 -3.67 -6.30
N GLY A 71 1.90 -2.90 -5.36
CA GLY A 71 1.03 -1.76 -5.64
C GLY A 71 1.71 -0.68 -6.48
N GLY A 72 2.94 -0.31 -6.11
CA GLY A 72 3.74 0.68 -6.81
C GLY A 72 4.10 0.27 -8.24
N TYR A 73 4.51 -0.99 -8.44
CA TYR A 73 4.82 -1.54 -9.76
C TYR A 73 3.58 -1.64 -10.64
N MET A 74 2.43 -2.07 -10.10
CA MET A 74 1.17 -2.11 -10.86
C MET A 74 0.74 -0.72 -11.34
N MET A 75 0.82 0.30 -10.47
CA MET A 75 0.57 1.68 -10.91
C MET A 75 1.61 2.12 -11.94
N ALA A 76 2.90 1.90 -11.66
CA ALA A 76 3.98 2.31 -12.55
C ALA A 76 3.89 1.69 -13.96
N MET A 77 3.43 0.43 -14.07
CA MET A 77 3.14 -0.22 -15.35
C MET A 77 2.06 0.55 -16.13
N HIS A 78 0.95 0.88 -15.48
CA HIS A 78 -0.11 1.69 -16.09
C HIS A 78 0.40 3.06 -16.57
N LEU A 79 1.13 3.78 -15.71
CA LEU A 79 1.66 5.10 -16.05
C LEU A 79 2.66 5.04 -17.21
N LYS A 80 3.50 4.00 -17.26
CA LYS A 80 4.46 3.82 -18.36
C LYS A 80 3.80 3.49 -19.69
N ILE A 81 2.71 2.72 -19.67
CA ILE A 81 1.91 2.48 -20.88
C ILE A 81 1.25 3.78 -21.33
N ALA A 82 0.64 4.53 -20.41
CA ALA A 82 0.01 5.82 -20.72
C ALA A 82 1.02 6.83 -21.31
N ASP A 83 2.23 6.91 -20.74
CA ASP A 83 3.30 7.76 -21.24
C ASP A 83 3.83 7.32 -22.62
N ALA A 84 3.82 6.03 -22.94
CA ALA A 84 4.16 5.52 -24.27
C ALA A 84 3.09 5.89 -25.30
N GLN A 85 1.82 5.73 -24.95
CA GLN A 85 0.68 6.10 -25.80
C GLN A 85 0.68 7.59 -26.15
N VAL A 86 0.97 8.47 -25.19
CA VAL A 86 1.06 9.92 -25.43
C VAL A 86 2.21 10.29 -26.37
N ARG A 87 3.28 9.50 -26.41
CA ARG A 87 4.41 9.70 -27.34
C ARG A 87 4.18 9.06 -28.72
N GLY A 88 3.15 8.22 -28.87
CA GLY A 88 2.93 7.43 -30.08
C GLY A 88 3.87 6.23 -30.20
N ASP A 89 4.42 5.75 -29.09
CA ASP A 89 5.33 4.59 -29.06
C ASP A 89 4.59 3.31 -28.67
N ASP A 90 4.99 2.18 -29.27
CA ASP A 90 4.40 0.85 -28.99
C ASP A 90 4.77 0.31 -27.61
N VAL A 91 5.90 0.75 -27.04
CA VAL A 91 6.44 0.28 -25.77
C VAL A 91 7.02 1.41 -24.91
N PRO A 92 7.06 1.26 -23.58
CA PRO A 92 7.70 2.20 -22.66
C PRO A 92 9.15 2.55 -23.02
N ASP A 93 9.57 3.77 -22.66
CA ASP A 93 10.90 4.33 -22.93
C ASP A 93 12.06 3.42 -22.50
N PHE A 94 12.01 2.86 -21.30
CA PHE A 94 13.07 1.99 -20.78
C PHE A 94 13.16 0.64 -21.53
N MET A 95 12.03 0.13 -22.04
CA MET A 95 11.98 -1.11 -22.82
C MET A 95 12.64 -0.91 -24.19
N GLN A 96 12.39 0.24 -24.82
CA GLN A 96 13.05 0.60 -26.08
C GLN A 96 14.57 0.64 -25.93
N ILE A 97 15.06 1.25 -24.85
CA ILE A 97 16.50 1.34 -24.54
C ILE A 97 17.11 -0.07 -24.36
N GLN A 98 16.33 -1.02 -23.86
CA GLN A 98 16.74 -2.41 -23.68
C GLN A 98 16.54 -3.28 -24.94
N GLY A 99 16.09 -2.70 -26.06
CA GLY A 99 15.85 -3.42 -27.31
C GLY A 99 14.56 -4.25 -27.34
N ILE A 100 13.67 -4.08 -26.35
CA ILE A 100 12.36 -4.74 -26.30
C ILE A 100 11.39 -3.92 -27.18
N ARG A 101 10.84 -4.56 -28.22
CA ARG A 101 9.98 -3.89 -29.22
C ARG A 101 8.50 -4.23 -29.11
N GLU A 102 8.17 -5.28 -28.38
CA GLU A 102 6.79 -5.69 -28.15
C GLU A 102 6.49 -5.68 -26.66
N LEU A 103 5.28 -5.21 -26.32
CA LEU A 103 4.85 -5.15 -24.94
C LEU A 103 4.61 -6.57 -24.41
N PRO A 104 5.26 -6.98 -23.30
CA PRO A 104 5.03 -8.31 -22.74
C PRO A 104 3.54 -8.52 -22.40
N GLY A 105 3.00 -9.71 -22.67
CA GLY A 105 1.55 -9.96 -22.54
C GLY A 105 0.97 -9.67 -21.15
N TYR A 106 1.77 -9.81 -20.09
CA TYR A 106 1.33 -9.52 -18.72
C TYR A 106 1.24 -8.00 -18.41
N TRP A 107 1.79 -7.12 -19.26
CA TRP A 107 1.60 -5.66 -19.18
C TRP A 107 0.29 -5.19 -19.82
N ALA A 108 -0.19 -5.89 -20.85
CA ALA A 108 -1.35 -5.46 -21.65
C ALA A 108 -2.60 -5.14 -20.82
N PRO A 109 -2.98 -5.92 -19.78
CA PRO A 109 -4.13 -5.58 -18.94
C PRO A 109 -4.02 -4.22 -18.23
N PHE A 110 -2.80 -3.78 -17.89
CA PHE A 110 -2.56 -2.51 -17.21
C PHE A 110 -2.74 -1.29 -18.12
N ALA A 111 -3.02 -1.46 -19.42
CA ALA A 111 -3.48 -0.36 -20.25
C ALA A 111 -4.84 0.19 -19.78
N SER A 112 -5.69 -0.66 -19.17
CA SER A 112 -6.99 -0.24 -18.63
C SER A 112 -6.85 0.39 -17.23
N PRO A 113 -7.35 1.62 -17.03
CA PRO A 113 -7.42 2.26 -15.70
C PRO A 113 -8.18 1.42 -14.68
N ALA A 114 -9.35 0.88 -15.08
CA ALA A 114 -10.21 0.12 -14.20
C ALA A 114 -9.56 -1.20 -13.77
N PHE A 115 -8.91 -1.90 -14.71
CA PHE A 115 -8.16 -3.11 -14.39
C PHE A 115 -7.03 -2.80 -13.40
N THR A 116 -6.28 -1.72 -13.62
CA THR A 116 -5.16 -1.34 -12.75
C THR A 116 -5.63 -1.09 -11.32
N LEU A 117 -6.69 -0.30 -11.13
CA LEU A 117 -7.23 -0.01 -9.79
C LEU A 117 -7.76 -1.28 -9.10
N LEU A 118 -8.44 -2.17 -9.84
CA LEU A 118 -8.89 -3.45 -9.31
C LEU A 118 -7.70 -4.36 -8.96
N ALA A 119 -6.68 -4.42 -9.80
CA ALA A 119 -5.48 -5.23 -9.57
C ALA A 119 -4.72 -4.77 -8.31
N ILE A 120 -4.57 -3.45 -8.10
CA ILE A 120 -3.95 -2.85 -6.91
C ILE A 120 -4.62 -3.32 -5.62
N VAL A 121 -5.95 -3.50 -5.64
CA VAL A 121 -6.71 -3.99 -4.49
C VAL A 121 -6.67 -5.51 -4.40
N LEU A 122 -6.99 -6.21 -5.49
CA LEU A 122 -7.28 -7.64 -5.47
C LEU A 122 -6.03 -8.51 -5.46
N VAL A 123 -4.99 -8.18 -6.23
CA VAL A 123 -3.80 -9.03 -6.36
C VAL A 123 -3.01 -9.10 -5.03
N PRO A 124 -2.67 -7.98 -4.37
CA PRO A 124 -1.89 -8.03 -3.14
C PRO A 124 -2.70 -8.61 -1.98
N THR A 125 -4.01 -8.36 -1.94
CA THR A 125 -4.88 -8.95 -0.91
C THR A 125 -5.07 -10.44 -1.09
N ALA A 126 -5.23 -10.94 -2.33
CA ALA A 126 -5.31 -12.37 -2.61
C ALA A 126 -3.99 -13.07 -2.24
N ILE A 127 -2.85 -12.50 -2.62
CA ILE A 127 -1.52 -13.03 -2.26
C ILE A 127 -1.34 -13.03 -0.73
N ALA A 128 -1.66 -11.92 -0.07
CA ALA A 128 -1.57 -11.83 1.39
C ALA A 128 -2.49 -12.83 2.10
N ALA A 129 -3.72 -13.02 1.61
CA ALA A 129 -4.67 -13.98 2.15
C ALA A 129 -4.17 -15.42 1.98
N ALA A 130 -3.69 -15.78 0.79
CA ALA A 130 -3.15 -17.11 0.50
C ALA A 130 -1.93 -17.43 1.38
N LEU A 131 -0.97 -16.49 1.45
CA LEU A 131 0.21 -16.63 2.31
C LEU A 131 -0.18 -16.68 3.79
N GLY A 132 -1.05 -15.78 4.24
CA GLY A 132 -1.53 -15.74 5.61
C GLY A 132 -2.21 -17.06 5.99
N LEU A 133 -3.07 -17.61 5.14
CA LEU A 133 -3.72 -18.89 5.37
C LEU A 133 -2.69 -20.00 5.49
N GLY A 134 -1.75 -20.10 4.56
CA GLY A 134 -0.69 -21.12 4.58
C GLY A 134 0.17 -21.05 5.85
N VAL A 135 0.51 -19.84 6.30
CA VAL A 135 1.41 -19.61 7.43
C VAL A 135 0.71 -19.76 8.78
N PHE A 136 -0.44 -19.11 8.96
CA PHE A 136 -1.11 -19.08 10.26
C PHE A 136 -1.88 -20.37 10.55
N LYS A 137 -2.36 -21.12 9.53
CA LYS A 137 -2.93 -22.46 9.74
C LYS A 137 -1.87 -23.46 10.20
N ARG A 138 -0.62 -23.28 9.76
CA ARG A 138 0.55 -24.06 10.24
C ARG A 138 1.08 -23.59 11.60
N LYS A 139 0.37 -22.68 12.27
CA LYS A 139 0.68 -22.19 13.63
C LYS A 139 2.08 -21.55 13.76
N VAL A 140 2.59 -20.93 12.71
CA VAL A 140 3.83 -20.14 12.77
C VAL A 140 3.60 -18.90 13.64
N LYS A 141 4.53 -18.61 14.57
CA LYS A 141 4.42 -17.54 15.57
C LYS A 141 5.69 -16.70 15.67
N GLY A 142 5.51 -15.47 16.14
CA GLY A 142 6.60 -14.58 16.58
C GLY A 142 7.70 -14.39 15.53
N ALA A 143 8.95 -14.60 15.94
CA ALA A 143 10.13 -14.35 15.10
C ALA A 143 10.14 -15.16 13.80
N TYR A 144 9.64 -16.40 13.81
CA TYR A 144 9.57 -17.23 12.59
C TYR A 144 8.70 -16.60 11.50
N PHE A 145 7.58 -15.98 11.89
CA PHE A 145 6.75 -15.26 10.94
C PHE A 145 7.46 -14.02 10.38
N ALA A 146 8.17 -13.29 11.24
CA ALA A 146 8.97 -12.13 10.84
C ALA A 146 10.03 -12.54 9.80
N ILE A 147 10.82 -13.58 10.09
CA ILE A 147 11.85 -14.12 9.19
C ILE A 147 11.24 -14.53 7.84
N LEU A 148 10.12 -15.27 7.87
CA LEU A 148 9.44 -15.68 6.64
C LEU A 148 8.96 -14.48 5.81
N SER A 149 8.38 -13.47 6.47
CA SER A 149 7.90 -12.27 5.78
C SER A 149 9.04 -11.43 5.19
N GLN A 150 10.19 -11.36 5.87
CA GLN A 150 11.41 -10.72 5.34
C GLN A 150 12.02 -11.51 4.19
N ALA A 151 12.07 -12.83 4.30
CA ALA A 151 12.55 -13.69 3.21
C ALA A 151 11.69 -13.52 1.95
N LEU A 152 10.37 -13.37 2.11
CA LEU A 152 9.48 -13.06 0.99
C LEU A 152 9.77 -11.69 0.37
N ALA A 153 10.03 -10.66 1.18
CA ALA A 153 10.42 -9.34 0.70
C ALA A 153 11.72 -9.39 -0.11
N ALA A 154 12.74 -10.06 0.42
CA ALA A 154 14.01 -10.26 -0.27
C ALA A 154 13.84 -11.04 -1.57
N ALA A 155 13.06 -12.14 -1.56
CA ALA A 155 12.80 -12.95 -2.73
C ALA A 155 12.09 -12.14 -3.84
N LEU A 156 11.10 -11.31 -3.49
CA LEU A 156 10.46 -10.43 -4.45
C LEU A 156 11.43 -9.39 -5.00
N ALA A 157 12.23 -8.76 -4.15
CA ALA A 157 13.22 -7.78 -4.59
C ALA A 157 14.23 -8.40 -5.59
N ILE A 158 14.74 -9.60 -5.28
CA ILE A 158 15.64 -10.35 -6.18
C ILE A 158 14.94 -10.66 -7.51
N LEU A 159 13.70 -11.11 -7.47
CA LEU A 159 12.91 -11.39 -8.67
C LEU A 159 12.72 -10.12 -9.52
N LEU A 160 12.38 -8.98 -8.91
CA LEU A 160 12.21 -7.71 -9.62
C LEU A 160 13.53 -7.22 -10.24
N VAL A 161 14.65 -7.34 -9.52
CA VAL A 161 15.98 -7.00 -10.04
C VAL A 161 16.34 -7.85 -11.25
N GLY A 162 15.99 -9.14 -11.24
CA GLY A 162 16.23 -10.05 -12.35
C GLY A 162 15.35 -9.82 -13.59
N GLN A 163 14.29 -9.02 -13.49
CA GLN A 163 13.34 -8.79 -14.58
C GLN A 163 13.63 -7.47 -15.30
N THR A 164 14.30 -7.55 -16.45
CA THR A 164 14.61 -6.38 -17.31
C THR A 164 13.34 -5.64 -17.75
N THR A 165 12.29 -6.40 -18.06
CA THR A 165 10.95 -5.91 -18.41
C THR A 165 10.28 -5.10 -17.32
N LEU A 166 10.71 -5.19 -16.04
CA LEU A 166 10.22 -4.37 -14.93
C LEU A 166 11.23 -3.26 -14.53
N GLY A 167 12.22 -2.99 -15.38
CA GLY A 167 13.27 -2.00 -15.13
C GLY A 167 14.46 -2.52 -14.33
N GLY A 168 14.46 -3.81 -13.96
CA GLY A 168 15.56 -4.45 -13.22
C GLY A 168 15.93 -3.70 -11.93
N SER A 169 17.23 -3.48 -11.72
CA SER A 169 17.75 -2.74 -10.56
C SER A 169 17.36 -1.25 -10.53
N ASN A 170 17.08 -0.64 -11.68
CA ASN A 170 16.72 0.77 -11.78
C ASN A 170 15.25 1.03 -11.43
N GLY A 171 14.40 0.00 -11.51
CA GLY A 171 12.96 0.12 -11.38
C GLY A 171 12.32 0.99 -12.48
N LEU A 172 11.14 1.52 -12.18
CA LEU A 172 10.35 2.34 -13.09
C LEU A 172 10.32 3.78 -12.60
N ASN A 173 10.62 4.73 -13.47
CA ASN A 173 10.79 6.16 -13.12
C ASN A 173 10.31 7.09 -14.22
N ARG A 174 10.36 8.41 -13.99
CA ARG A 174 10.01 9.45 -15.00
C ARG A 174 8.59 9.29 -15.55
N PHE A 175 7.62 9.16 -14.65
CA PHE A 175 6.20 9.22 -15.02
C PHE A 175 5.84 10.64 -15.43
N ARG A 176 5.21 10.82 -16.59
CA ARG A 176 4.81 12.14 -17.13
C ARG A 176 3.32 12.38 -17.02
N THR A 177 2.53 11.32 -17.01
CA THR A 177 1.07 11.38 -16.93
C THR A 177 0.54 10.59 -15.75
N PHE A 178 -0.68 10.92 -15.33
CA PHE A 178 -1.46 10.22 -14.30
C PHE A 178 -2.94 10.29 -14.69
N PHE A 179 -3.52 9.18 -15.14
CA PHE A 179 -4.93 9.10 -15.57
C PHE A 179 -5.39 10.28 -16.47
N GLY A 180 -4.55 10.66 -17.45
CA GLY A 180 -4.81 11.77 -18.38
C GLY A 180 -4.31 13.15 -17.92
N PHE A 181 -3.87 13.29 -16.67
CA PHE A 181 -3.29 14.53 -16.14
C PHE A 181 -1.77 14.56 -16.31
N THR A 182 -1.20 15.73 -16.60
CA THR A 182 0.25 15.91 -16.76
C THR A 182 0.93 16.18 -15.41
N LEU A 183 1.90 15.34 -15.03
CA LEU A 183 2.61 15.44 -13.75
C LEU A 183 3.67 16.55 -13.69
N ASN A 184 3.90 17.26 -14.79
CA ASN A 184 4.74 18.46 -14.80
C ASN A 184 4.02 19.69 -14.25
N ASP A 185 2.68 19.69 -14.26
CA ASP A 185 1.88 20.79 -13.73
C ASP A 185 1.84 20.74 -12.18
N PRO A 186 2.19 21.84 -11.47
CA PRO A 186 2.06 21.93 -10.02
C PRO A 186 0.66 21.58 -9.50
N VAL A 187 -0.40 21.95 -10.23
CA VAL A 187 -1.79 21.67 -9.84
C VAL A 187 -2.06 20.17 -9.76
N ASN A 188 -1.56 19.41 -10.74
CA ASN A 188 -1.74 17.95 -10.77
C ASN A 188 -0.92 17.24 -9.69
N ARG A 189 0.25 17.79 -9.33
CA ARG A 189 1.03 17.30 -8.17
C ARG A 189 0.29 17.56 -6.85
N GLN A 190 -0.33 18.72 -6.72
CA GLN A 190 -1.15 19.06 -5.57
C GLN A 190 -2.39 18.16 -5.48
N MET A 191 -3.01 17.80 -6.61
CA MET A 191 -4.09 16.81 -6.66
C MET A 191 -3.66 15.46 -6.07
N LEU A 192 -2.49 14.93 -6.47
CA LEU A 192 -1.96 13.68 -5.91
C LEU A 192 -1.76 13.75 -4.39
N TYR A 193 -1.30 14.89 -3.89
CA TYR A 193 -1.20 15.13 -2.44
C TYR A 193 -2.57 15.02 -1.76
N PHE A 194 -3.60 15.68 -2.31
CA PHE A 194 -4.96 15.62 -1.75
C PHE A 194 -5.53 14.20 -1.77
N ILE A 195 -5.26 13.43 -2.83
CA ILE A 195 -5.64 12.01 -2.90
C ILE A 195 -4.96 11.22 -1.78
N ALA A 196 -3.64 11.39 -1.58
CA ALA A 196 -2.92 10.71 -0.50
C ALA A 196 -3.43 11.10 0.89
N ALA A 197 -3.73 12.38 1.12
CA ALA A 197 -4.34 12.87 2.36
C ALA A 197 -5.72 12.26 2.61
N ALA A 198 -6.58 12.19 1.59
CA ALA A 198 -7.90 11.60 1.69
C ALA A 198 -7.82 10.11 2.02
N VAL A 199 -6.97 9.38 1.30
CA VAL A 199 -6.74 7.96 1.52
C VAL A 199 -6.20 7.69 2.93
N LEU A 200 -5.27 8.51 3.43
CA LEU A 200 -4.79 8.38 4.81
C LEU A 200 -5.91 8.51 5.83
N LEU A 201 -6.76 9.54 5.71
CA LEU A 201 -7.89 9.72 6.64
C LEU A 201 -8.87 8.55 6.58
N ILE A 202 -9.16 8.04 5.38
CA ILE A 202 -10.00 6.84 5.19
C ILE A 202 -9.35 5.63 5.86
N VAL A 203 -8.07 5.39 5.64
CA VAL A 203 -7.33 4.26 6.24
C VAL A 203 -7.33 4.36 7.76
N VAL A 204 -7.06 5.53 8.32
CA VAL A 204 -7.11 5.76 9.78
C VAL A 204 -8.53 5.53 10.32
N ALA A 205 -9.58 5.97 9.61
CA ALA A 205 -10.96 5.71 9.98
C ALA A 205 -11.30 4.21 9.95
N VAL A 206 -10.86 3.49 8.91
CA VAL A 206 -11.06 2.04 8.79
C VAL A 206 -10.30 1.28 9.88
N VAL A 207 -9.02 1.57 10.09
CA VAL A 207 -8.20 0.95 11.15
C VAL A 207 -8.87 1.16 12.50
N ARG A 208 -9.29 2.39 12.78
CA ARG A 208 -10.00 2.72 14.01
C ARG A 208 -11.31 1.94 14.14
N GLN A 209 -12.12 1.87 13.09
CA GLN A 209 -13.38 1.12 13.12
C GLN A 209 -13.14 -0.37 13.39
N LEU A 210 -12.13 -0.97 12.75
CA LEU A 210 -11.71 -2.35 13.03
C LEU A 210 -11.26 -2.50 14.48
N MET A 211 -10.48 -1.55 14.99
CA MET A 211 -10.01 -1.50 16.36
C MET A 211 -11.12 -1.32 17.41
N GLN A 212 -12.25 -0.70 17.07
CA GLN A 212 -13.37 -0.50 17.99
C GLN A 212 -14.47 -1.55 17.83
N SER A 213 -14.32 -2.46 16.87
CA SER A 213 -15.26 -3.54 16.59
C SER A 213 -14.98 -4.80 17.41
N ARG A 214 -15.95 -5.72 17.42
CA ARG A 214 -15.80 -7.09 17.97
C ARG A 214 -14.60 -7.83 17.38
N TYR A 215 -14.29 -7.59 16.10
CA TYR A 215 -13.10 -8.16 15.46
C TYR A 215 -11.83 -7.65 16.13
N GLY A 216 -11.76 -6.37 16.47
CA GLY A 216 -10.62 -5.79 17.17
C GLY A 216 -10.43 -6.38 18.57
N GLU A 217 -11.50 -6.60 19.33
CA GLU A 217 -11.42 -7.27 20.64
C GLU A 217 -10.92 -8.71 20.50
N LEU A 218 -11.46 -9.44 19.52
CA LEU A 218 -11.05 -10.81 19.21
C LEU A 218 -9.58 -10.89 18.75
N LEU A 219 -9.11 -9.89 17.98
CA LEU A 219 -7.72 -9.79 17.55
C LEU A 219 -6.75 -9.61 18.74
N VAL A 220 -7.15 -8.83 19.76
CA VAL A 220 -6.38 -8.69 21.01
C VAL A 220 -6.40 -9.99 21.81
N ALA A 221 -7.56 -10.65 21.92
CA ALA A 221 -7.64 -11.94 22.59
C ALA A 221 -6.75 -13.01 21.92
N VAL A 222 -6.68 -13.01 20.58
CA VAL A 222 -5.79 -13.89 19.82
C VAL A 222 -4.32 -13.60 20.12
N ARG A 223 -3.94 -12.33 20.19
CA ARG A 223 -2.58 -11.91 20.55
C ARG A 223 -2.21 -12.38 21.96
N ASP A 224 -3.11 -12.19 22.92
CA ASP A 224 -2.83 -12.46 24.33
C ASP A 224 -2.87 -13.97 24.65
N GLY A 225 -3.61 -14.77 23.88
CA GLY A 225 -3.61 -16.23 24.03
C GLY A 225 -4.39 -17.00 22.97
N GLU A 226 -3.70 -17.43 21.90
CA GLU A 226 -4.31 -18.21 20.81
C GLU A 226 -5.05 -19.48 21.27
N GLU A 227 -4.49 -20.23 22.22
CA GLU A 227 -5.11 -21.48 22.69
C GLU A 227 -6.42 -21.20 23.46
N ARG A 228 -6.47 -20.10 24.23
CA ARG A 228 -7.71 -19.69 24.93
C ARG A 228 -8.81 -19.34 23.94
N VAL A 229 -8.48 -18.64 22.87
CA VAL A 229 -9.43 -18.31 21.81
C VAL A 229 -9.93 -19.56 21.08
N ARG A 230 -9.08 -20.60 20.92
CA ARG A 230 -9.50 -21.91 20.38
C ARG A 230 -10.48 -22.63 21.29
N PHE A 231 -10.26 -22.61 22.61
CA PHE A 231 -11.22 -23.18 23.57
C PHE A 231 -12.58 -22.48 23.55
N LEU A 232 -12.61 -21.21 23.16
CA LEU A 232 -13.85 -20.45 22.94
C LEU A 232 -14.51 -20.73 21.58
N GLY A 233 -13.97 -21.64 20.76
CA GLY A 233 -14.53 -22.07 19.48
C GLY A 233 -14.14 -21.21 18.27
N TYR A 234 -13.28 -20.21 18.44
CA TYR A 234 -12.78 -19.38 17.34
C TYR A 234 -11.48 -19.94 16.75
N ASP A 235 -11.23 -19.72 15.46
CA ASP A 235 -9.94 -20.05 14.83
C ASP A 235 -9.01 -18.82 14.77
N PRO A 236 -7.94 -18.78 15.60
CA PRO A 236 -6.96 -17.68 15.59
C PRO A 236 -6.31 -17.43 14.24
N ALA A 237 -6.17 -18.47 13.41
CA ALA A 237 -5.54 -18.33 12.11
C ALA A 237 -6.33 -17.38 11.20
N ASN A 238 -7.65 -17.58 11.09
CA ASN A 238 -8.50 -16.76 10.23
C ASN A 238 -8.50 -15.28 10.69
N ILE A 239 -8.49 -15.05 12.00
CA ILE A 239 -8.48 -13.71 12.59
C ILE A 239 -7.18 -12.98 12.22
N LYS A 240 -6.03 -13.67 12.31
CA LYS A 240 -4.71 -13.15 11.90
C LYS A 240 -4.62 -12.89 10.40
N VAL A 241 -5.16 -13.79 9.58
CA VAL A 241 -5.20 -13.62 8.11
C VAL A 241 -5.89 -12.31 7.74
N VAL A 242 -7.05 -12.02 8.32
CA VAL A 242 -7.78 -10.78 8.02
C VAL A 242 -6.94 -9.54 8.32
N ALA A 243 -6.30 -9.48 9.49
CA ALA A 243 -5.47 -8.33 9.86
C ALA A 243 -4.24 -8.20 8.96
N TYR A 244 -3.62 -9.32 8.60
CA TYR A 244 -2.49 -9.35 7.68
C TYR A 244 -2.87 -8.88 6.27
N THR A 245 -3.99 -9.34 5.74
CA THR A 245 -4.51 -8.96 4.42
C THR A 245 -4.93 -7.49 4.38
N VAL A 246 -5.55 -6.97 5.44
CA VAL A 246 -5.88 -5.54 5.54
C VAL A 246 -4.62 -4.68 5.57
N ALA A 247 -3.59 -5.09 6.30
CA ALA A 247 -2.30 -4.39 6.30
C ALA A 247 -1.64 -4.40 4.90
N ALA A 248 -1.70 -5.54 4.19
CA ALA A 248 -1.21 -5.68 2.83
C ALA A 248 -1.97 -4.80 1.82
N LEU A 249 -3.29 -4.69 1.98
CA LEU A 249 -4.11 -3.79 1.17
C LEU A 249 -3.66 -2.33 1.31
N PHE A 250 -3.48 -1.87 2.55
CA PHE A 250 -3.03 -0.50 2.80
C PHE A 250 -1.61 -0.27 2.28
N ALA A 251 -0.72 -1.24 2.43
CA ALA A 251 0.62 -1.17 1.86
C ALA A 251 0.58 -1.05 0.32
N SER A 252 -0.24 -1.85 -0.35
CA SER A 252 -0.43 -1.78 -1.80
C SER A 252 -0.96 -0.42 -2.27
N ILE A 253 -2.02 0.08 -1.65
CA ILE A 253 -2.60 1.38 -1.99
C ILE A 253 -1.55 2.49 -1.78
N ALA A 254 -0.79 2.44 -0.69
CA ALA A 254 0.27 3.38 -0.42
C ALA A 254 1.37 3.35 -1.50
N GLY A 255 1.78 2.15 -1.93
CA GLY A 255 2.77 1.98 -3.00
C GLY A 255 2.27 2.53 -4.34
N ALA A 256 1.02 2.25 -4.68
CA ALA A 256 0.38 2.76 -5.89
C ALA A 256 0.31 4.30 -5.91
N LEU A 257 0.09 4.94 -4.76
CA LEU A 257 0.13 6.41 -4.65
C LEU A 257 1.56 6.97 -4.61
N PHE A 258 2.48 6.22 -4.01
CA PHE A 258 3.89 6.64 -3.88
C PHE A 258 4.57 6.79 -5.23
N ALA A 259 4.35 5.87 -6.17
CA ALA A 259 4.99 5.89 -7.49
C ALA A 259 4.79 7.22 -8.25
N PRO A 260 3.56 7.74 -8.47
CA PRO A 260 3.35 9.02 -9.13
C PRO A 260 3.75 10.24 -8.29
N ILE A 261 3.66 10.17 -6.95
CA ILE A 261 4.04 11.29 -6.06
C ILE A 261 5.56 11.50 -6.05
N VAL A 262 6.32 10.40 -5.95
CA VAL A 262 7.79 10.44 -5.85
C VAL A 262 8.45 10.40 -7.23
N GLY A 263 7.75 9.89 -8.24
CA GLY A 263 8.23 9.84 -9.62
C GLY A 263 9.08 8.61 -9.95
N PHE A 264 9.23 7.68 -9.00
CA PHE A 264 9.87 6.38 -9.23
C PHE A 264 9.43 5.31 -8.23
N ILE A 265 9.60 4.04 -8.61
CA ILE A 265 9.50 2.85 -7.75
C ILE A 265 10.62 1.88 -8.13
N ALA A 266 11.29 1.30 -7.14
CA ALA A 266 12.43 0.40 -7.35
C ALA A 266 12.40 -0.75 -6.34
N PRO A 267 13.13 -1.87 -6.58
CA PRO A 267 13.08 -3.05 -5.72
C PRO A 267 13.60 -2.83 -4.30
N SER A 268 14.27 -1.71 -4.04
CA SER A 268 14.82 -1.33 -2.73
C SER A 268 13.84 -0.56 -1.84
N GLN A 269 12.65 -0.19 -2.35
CA GLN A 269 11.59 0.48 -1.58
C GLN A 269 10.75 -0.53 -0.80
#